data_AF-A0A9P0C1H4-F1
#
_entry.id   AF-A0A9P0C1H4-F1
#
_cell.length_a   1.000
_cell.length_b   1.000
_cell.length_c   1.000
_cell.angle_alpha   90.00
_cell.angle_beta   90.00
_cell.angle_gamma   90.00
#
_symmetry.space_group_name_H-M   'P 1'
#
loop_
_entity.id
_entity.type
_entity.pdbx_description
1 polymer ?
#
loop_
_entity_poly.entity_id
_entity_poly.type
_entity_poly.pdbx_seq_one_letter_code
_entity_poly.pdbx_strand_id
1 'polypeptide(L)'
;MSDEDDVSHSVEFLFLGPEDKSSEEEPPMSEWSSLEVAILVQNNKRLLFDEGKYSPGSGEVCTHYVPVSNSSIYSHDYYNYPAVTDPGIKEALFGAEIPVIYDDDGKALYLSLCSEMNVCPVRIFYNNLLNSEINLSYYGLDPKGVRAMARALQFNKYVTHLNLSENFLNDDACYHLGKMLHYNFTLRELRLGGCRIRESGMLRLGDSLPSNNTLITLDLARNELGDNGGVHFANQIFKGAMVKQVNLSHNDMGQVTAVAFADVWGWKNRFTHLDLSWNKFFHAPSTVKMLNSLATSTVLQEINLSHNALEGDRIANAIKSLLAVPTLTLLDLSHNCFKNDTINIIVNSLSQAKKLHTLNLSSNPMSPLDAYNVLHIMLRPRIKIVNLLMENVCVEKTFIELLTRVKKMKSRKNFECKFDAVLQNWEVEAPDARKLVLKRAQYLGDAGKKHKVDIAEYFMALAKELTKPVPIKELMDRLGADNVPLDEDLVNELSWTFPGPSTPKSRTINLNLMAEYILRLWPEKKLLPTPEPEPETVIDEAKR
;
A
#
# COMPACT_ATOMS: atom_id res chain seq x y z
N MET A 1 -52.77 -36.47 -55.27
CA MET A 1 -53.59 -36.51 -54.04
C MET A 1 -52.60 -36.27 -52.89
N SER A 2 -52.14 -35.03 -52.75
CA SER A 2 -52.80 -33.89 -52.08
C SER A 2 -52.72 -34.04 -50.56
N ASP A 3 -52.30 -33.10 -49.73
CA ASP A 3 -51.74 -31.73 -49.81
C ASP A 3 -51.13 -31.51 -48.40
N GLU A 4 -49.93 -30.91 -48.30
CA GLU A 4 -49.63 -29.62 -47.64
C GLU A 4 -50.06 -29.44 -46.16
N ASP A 5 -49.05 -29.09 -45.35
CA ASP A 5 -48.99 -27.93 -44.44
C ASP A 5 -48.65 -28.09 -42.95
N ASP A 6 -47.93 -27.06 -42.54
CA ASP A 6 -46.93 -26.84 -41.50
C ASP A 6 -47.58 -26.03 -40.37
N VAL A 7 -47.48 -26.46 -39.10
CA VAL A 7 -47.89 -25.60 -37.96
C VAL A 7 -46.99 -25.79 -36.73
N SER A 8 -46.42 -24.65 -36.34
CA SER A 8 -45.63 -24.35 -35.16
C SER A 8 -46.32 -24.68 -33.84
N HIS A 9 -45.55 -25.24 -32.89
CA HIS A 9 -46.00 -25.48 -31.52
C HIS A 9 -45.61 -24.30 -30.61
N SER A 10 -46.60 -23.71 -29.96
CA SER A 10 -46.40 -22.92 -28.73
C SER A 10 -47.35 -23.47 -27.65
N VAL A 11 -46.79 -23.81 -26.49
CA VAL A 11 -47.48 -24.44 -25.36
C VAL A 11 -47.71 -23.36 -24.31
N GLU A 12 -48.98 -23.04 -24.03
CA GLU A 12 -49.38 -22.22 -22.89
C GLU A 12 -49.24 -23.02 -21.58
N PHE A 13 -48.51 -22.44 -20.63
CA PHE A 13 -48.42 -22.95 -19.26
C PHE A 13 -49.49 -22.30 -18.38
N LEU A 14 -50.41 -23.12 -17.89
CA LEU A 14 -51.30 -22.83 -16.77
C LEU A 14 -50.50 -22.74 -15.47
N PHE A 15 -50.59 -21.61 -14.75
CA PHE A 15 -50.35 -21.55 -13.32
C PHE A 15 -51.47 -20.75 -12.64
N LEU A 16 -52.32 -21.48 -11.91
CA LEU A 16 -53.20 -20.95 -10.88
C LEU A 16 -52.38 -20.65 -9.62
N GLY A 17 -52.55 -19.45 -9.08
CA GLY A 17 -52.07 -19.03 -7.76
C GLY A 17 -53.17 -18.28 -7.00
N PRO A 18 -53.17 -18.32 -5.66
CA PRO A 18 -54.36 -18.23 -4.82
C PRO A 18 -54.77 -16.81 -4.43
N GLU A 19 -56.04 -16.71 -4.02
CA GLU A 19 -56.68 -15.60 -3.34
C GLU A 19 -55.88 -15.12 -2.11
N ASP A 20 -55.69 -13.80 -1.97
CA ASP A 20 -56.03 -13.10 -0.73
C ASP A 20 -56.03 -11.57 -0.89
N LYS A 21 -56.93 -10.95 -0.13
CA LYS A 21 -57.49 -9.59 -0.26
C LYS A 21 -56.63 -8.52 0.45
N SER A 22 -56.61 -7.29 -0.10
CA SER A 22 -56.72 -5.97 0.59
C SER A 22 -56.15 -4.89 -0.34
N SER A 23 -56.98 -4.19 -1.10
CA SER A 23 -57.63 -2.91 -0.75
C SER A 23 -56.75 -1.70 -1.07
N GLU A 24 -57.13 -1.01 -2.15
CA GLU A 24 -56.89 0.41 -2.54
C GLU A 24 -56.49 0.51 -4.01
N GLU A 25 -57.42 0.18 -4.90
CA GLU A 25 -57.45 0.73 -6.26
C GLU A 25 -58.84 1.32 -6.45
N GLU A 26 -58.90 2.61 -6.83
CA GLU A 26 -60.14 3.25 -7.25
C GLU A 26 -60.76 2.43 -8.39
N PRO A 27 -62.09 2.21 -8.39
CA PRO A 27 -62.70 1.34 -9.37
C PRO A 27 -62.47 1.89 -10.79
N PRO A 28 -62.21 1.02 -11.78
CA PRO A 28 -62.00 1.45 -13.15
C PRO A 28 -63.21 2.23 -13.65
N MET A 29 -62.96 3.23 -14.50
CA MET A 29 -63.95 4.17 -15.07
C MET A 29 -65.18 3.50 -15.74
N SER A 30 -65.14 2.18 -15.95
CA SER A 30 -66.27 1.36 -16.40
C SER A 30 -67.30 1.00 -15.32
N GLU A 31 -67.01 1.19 -14.03
CA GLU A 31 -67.93 0.93 -12.91
C GLU A 31 -68.69 2.19 -12.43
N TRP A 32 -68.54 3.31 -13.12
CA TRP A 32 -69.36 4.51 -12.94
C TRP A 32 -70.78 4.36 -13.52
N SER A 33 -71.27 3.13 -13.69
CA SER A 33 -72.59 2.82 -14.25
C SER A 33 -73.74 2.95 -13.25
N SER A 34 -73.48 3.36 -12.00
CA SER A 34 -74.52 3.69 -11.02
C SER A 34 -75.30 4.98 -11.34
N LEU A 35 -75.06 5.60 -12.50
CA LEU A 35 -75.84 6.69 -13.07
C LEU A 35 -76.66 6.27 -14.32
N GLU A 36 -76.87 4.98 -14.55
CA GLU A 36 -77.96 4.52 -15.42
C GLU A 36 -79.28 4.57 -14.66
N VAL A 37 -79.98 5.70 -14.77
CA VAL A 37 -81.40 5.74 -14.42
C VAL A 37 -82.13 4.78 -15.34
N ALA A 38 -82.55 3.63 -14.81
CA ALA A 38 -83.40 2.70 -15.53
C ALA A 38 -84.64 3.46 -16.02
N ILE A 39 -84.74 3.68 -17.33
CA ILE A 39 -85.94 4.26 -17.94
C ILE A 39 -87.05 3.21 -17.78
N LEU A 40 -88.00 3.47 -16.87
CA LEU A 40 -89.19 2.64 -16.72
C LEU A 40 -89.87 2.48 -18.09
N VAL A 41 -89.87 1.26 -18.62
CA VAL A 41 -90.33 0.93 -19.98
C VAL A 41 -91.82 1.18 -20.19
N GLN A 42 -92.61 1.43 -19.13
CA GLN A 42 -94.02 1.73 -19.27
C GLN A 42 -94.44 2.92 -18.42
N ASN A 43 -94.57 4.07 -19.08
CA ASN A 43 -95.23 5.24 -18.51
C ASN A 43 -96.75 5.02 -18.56
N ASN A 44 -97.35 4.68 -17.43
CA ASN A 44 -98.80 4.41 -17.30
C ASN A 44 -99.67 5.56 -17.83
N LYS A 45 -99.21 6.81 -17.77
CA LYS A 45 -99.95 7.97 -18.33
C LYS A 45 -99.98 7.96 -19.86
N ARG A 46 -98.97 7.39 -20.52
CA ARG A 46 -98.89 7.27 -21.98
C ARG A 46 -99.81 6.15 -22.50
N LEU A 47 -99.88 5.04 -21.77
CA LEU A 47 -100.84 3.95 -22.06
C LEU A 47 -102.29 4.44 -21.89
N LEU A 48 -102.58 5.21 -20.84
CA LEU A 48 -103.92 5.79 -20.63
C LEU A 48 -104.28 6.88 -21.67
N PHE A 49 -103.28 7.55 -22.27
CA PHE A 49 -103.47 8.48 -23.38
C PHE A 49 -103.86 7.75 -24.66
N ASP A 50 -103.15 6.67 -25.00
CA ASP A 50 -103.44 5.85 -26.19
C ASP A 50 -104.80 5.14 -26.07
N GLU A 51 -105.24 4.79 -24.86
CA GLU A 51 -106.60 4.28 -24.58
C GLU A 51 -107.69 5.36 -24.57
N GLY A 52 -107.34 6.64 -24.78
CA GLY A 52 -108.29 7.77 -24.79
C GLY A 52 -108.86 8.16 -23.43
N LYS A 53 -108.33 7.61 -22.32
CA LYS A 53 -108.77 7.87 -20.94
C LYS A 53 -108.01 9.01 -20.25
N TYR A 54 -106.98 9.56 -20.90
CA TYR A 54 -106.14 10.63 -20.37
C TYR A 54 -105.91 11.68 -21.46
N SER A 55 -106.07 12.96 -21.14
CA SER A 55 -105.81 14.09 -22.05
C SER A 55 -104.74 14.98 -21.43
N PRO A 56 -103.64 15.33 -22.13
CA PRO A 56 -102.49 16.04 -21.57
C PRO A 56 -102.75 17.55 -21.39
N GLY A 57 -103.98 17.92 -21.03
CA GLY A 57 -104.43 19.30 -20.85
C GLY A 57 -105.26 19.56 -19.58
N SER A 58 -105.49 18.56 -18.71
CA SER A 58 -106.24 18.76 -17.47
C SER A 58 -105.35 18.50 -16.25
N GLY A 59 -104.73 19.59 -15.81
CA GLY A 59 -104.06 19.87 -14.54
C GLY A 59 -103.70 18.73 -13.58
N GLU A 60 -102.40 18.50 -13.40
CA GLU A 60 -101.79 18.34 -12.08
C GLU A 60 -100.37 18.97 -12.06
N VAL A 61 -100.22 19.99 -11.19
CA VAL A 61 -99.04 20.71 -10.67
C VAL A 61 -98.08 21.38 -11.66
N CYS A 62 -98.34 22.67 -11.91
CA CYS A 62 -97.38 23.61 -12.49
C CYS A 62 -96.26 23.89 -11.45
N THR A 63 -95.05 23.37 -11.66
CA THR A 63 -93.88 23.57 -10.77
C THR A 63 -93.30 24.98 -10.79
N HIS A 64 -93.96 25.93 -11.45
CA HIS A 64 -93.46 27.30 -11.58
C HIS A 64 -93.47 28.09 -10.26
N TYR A 65 -94.17 27.61 -9.22
CA TYR A 65 -94.31 28.30 -7.94
C TYR A 65 -94.18 27.38 -6.71
N VAL A 66 -93.15 26.53 -6.67
CA VAL A 66 -92.76 25.91 -5.38
C VAL A 66 -91.86 26.91 -4.64
N PRO A 67 -92.25 27.45 -3.48
CA PRO A 67 -91.38 28.32 -2.69
C PRO A 67 -90.31 27.46 -2.01
N VAL A 68 -89.18 27.26 -2.70
CA VAL A 68 -87.96 26.67 -2.13
C VAL A 68 -86.98 27.79 -1.79
N SER A 69 -86.33 27.68 -0.63
CA SER A 69 -85.25 28.62 -0.27
C SER A 69 -84.05 28.41 -1.21
N ASN A 70 -83.27 29.46 -1.49
CA ASN A 70 -82.06 29.34 -2.32
C ASN A 70 -81.11 28.24 -1.80
N SER A 71 -80.98 28.10 -0.48
CA SER A 71 -80.23 27.02 0.16
C SER A 71 -80.78 25.62 -0.14
N SER A 72 -82.10 25.46 -0.22
CA SER A 72 -82.76 24.19 -0.55
C SER A 72 -82.59 23.79 -2.01
N ILE A 73 -82.37 24.78 -2.90
CA ILE A 73 -82.07 24.55 -4.31
C ILE A 73 -80.67 23.93 -4.43
N TYR A 74 -79.66 24.46 -3.73
CA TYR A 74 -78.30 23.90 -3.77
C TYR A 74 -78.21 22.47 -3.23
N SER A 75 -79.05 22.10 -2.25
CA SER A 75 -79.09 20.74 -1.69
C SER A 75 -79.97 19.75 -2.47
N HIS A 76 -80.57 20.17 -3.58
CA HIS A 76 -81.50 19.31 -4.32
C HIS A 76 -80.73 18.32 -5.19
N ASP A 77 -81.14 17.04 -5.18
CA ASP A 77 -80.47 15.97 -5.95
C ASP A 77 -80.37 16.23 -7.47
N TYR A 78 -81.23 17.09 -8.02
CA TYR A 78 -81.21 17.49 -9.44
C TYR A 78 -80.51 18.84 -9.69
N TYR A 79 -80.02 19.50 -8.64
CA TYR A 79 -79.24 20.72 -8.77
C TYR A 79 -77.82 20.37 -9.19
N ASN A 80 -77.56 20.51 -10.48
CA ASN A 80 -76.24 20.28 -11.03
C ASN A 80 -75.35 21.48 -10.64
N TYR A 81 -74.46 21.29 -9.66
CA TYR A 81 -73.49 22.31 -9.30
C TYR A 81 -72.69 22.69 -10.54
N PRO A 82 -72.58 23.99 -10.88
CA PRO A 82 -71.73 24.39 -11.98
C PRO A 82 -70.31 23.93 -11.69
N ALA A 83 -69.65 23.36 -12.69
CA ALA A 83 -68.25 22.98 -12.57
C ALA A 83 -67.46 24.20 -12.07
N VAL A 84 -66.71 24.03 -10.98
CA VAL A 84 -65.84 25.09 -10.45
C VAL A 84 -64.85 25.43 -11.57
N THR A 85 -65.06 26.58 -12.22
CA THR A 85 -64.12 27.09 -13.22
C THR A 85 -62.94 27.69 -12.46
N ASP A 86 -62.00 26.85 -12.04
CA ASP A 86 -60.69 27.32 -11.64
C ASP A 86 -59.98 27.81 -12.91
N PRO A 87 -59.76 29.14 -13.08
CA PRO A 87 -59.18 29.68 -14.30
C PRO A 87 -57.77 29.11 -14.56
N GLY A 88 -57.07 28.58 -13.55
CA GLY A 88 -55.71 28.07 -13.67
C GLY A 88 -55.57 26.57 -13.93
N ILE A 89 -56.65 25.77 -13.81
CA ILE A 89 -56.51 24.30 -13.81
C ILE A 89 -56.08 23.73 -15.17
N LYS A 90 -56.53 24.35 -16.27
CA LYS A 90 -56.11 23.96 -17.63
C LYS A 90 -54.66 24.34 -17.91
N GLU A 91 -54.22 25.49 -17.40
CA GLU A 91 -52.84 25.95 -17.54
C GLU A 91 -51.88 25.11 -16.70
N ALA A 92 -52.28 24.72 -15.49
CA ALA A 92 -51.49 23.83 -14.62
C ALA A 92 -51.40 22.39 -15.16
N LEU A 93 -52.46 21.86 -15.76
CA LEU A 93 -52.49 20.48 -16.29
C LEU A 93 -51.91 20.33 -17.70
N PHE A 94 -52.09 21.34 -18.56
CA PHE A 94 -51.72 21.26 -19.98
C PHE A 94 -50.64 22.27 -20.39
N GLY A 95 -50.22 23.15 -19.48
CA GLY A 95 -49.07 24.02 -19.72
C GLY A 95 -47.80 23.19 -19.81
N ALA A 96 -47.05 23.33 -20.90
CA ALA A 96 -45.72 22.75 -20.98
C ALA A 96 -44.83 23.41 -19.92
N GLU A 97 -44.28 22.62 -19.00
CA GLU A 97 -43.28 23.11 -18.06
C GLU A 97 -42.12 23.72 -18.85
N ILE A 98 -41.82 24.99 -18.59
CA ILE A 98 -40.72 25.68 -19.28
C ILE A 98 -39.42 25.05 -18.77
N PRO A 99 -38.59 24.44 -19.64
CA PRO A 99 -37.35 23.82 -19.20
C PRO A 99 -36.40 24.89 -18.65
N VAL A 100 -35.94 24.69 -17.42
CA VAL A 100 -34.93 25.57 -16.81
C VAL A 100 -33.60 25.33 -17.52
N ILE A 101 -33.10 26.36 -18.21
CA ILE A 101 -31.78 26.33 -18.87
C ILE A 101 -30.74 26.80 -17.86
N TYR A 102 -29.71 26.00 -17.65
CA TYR A 102 -28.60 26.30 -16.75
C TYR A 102 -27.36 26.73 -17.53
N ASP A 103 -26.55 27.59 -16.94
CA ASP A 103 -25.24 27.95 -17.48
C ASP A 103 -24.26 26.76 -17.43
N ASP A 104 -23.31 26.73 -18.37
CA ASP A 104 -22.23 25.73 -18.46
C ASP A 104 -21.26 25.77 -17.26
N ASP A 105 -21.44 26.70 -16.31
CA ASP A 105 -20.63 26.77 -15.09
C ASP A 105 -21.01 25.69 -14.06
N GLY A 106 -22.20 25.10 -14.18
CA GLY A 106 -22.72 24.08 -13.28
C GLY A 106 -23.14 24.58 -11.90
N LYS A 107 -23.04 25.88 -11.58
CA LYS A 107 -23.35 26.42 -10.24
C LYS A 107 -24.84 26.40 -9.94
N ALA A 108 -25.64 26.95 -10.85
CA ALA A 108 -27.09 26.98 -10.73
C ALA A 108 -27.66 25.56 -10.75
N LEU A 109 -27.14 24.71 -11.64
CA LEU A 109 -27.49 23.29 -11.73
C LEU A 109 -27.16 22.52 -10.45
N TYR A 110 -26.01 22.79 -9.83
CA TYR A 110 -25.64 22.14 -8.58
C TYR A 110 -26.63 22.45 -7.45
N LEU A 111 -27.00 23.73 -7.28
CA LEU A 111 -27.94 24.14 -6.23
C LEU A 111 -29.34 23.59 -6.47
N SER A 112 -29.81 23.56 -7.72
CA SER A 112 -31.13 22.99 -8.03
C SER A 112 -31.16 21.48 -7.77
N LEU A 113 -30.12 20.75 -8.18
CA LEU A 113 -29.99 19.31 -7.91
C LEU A 113 -29.88 18.99 -6.42
N CYS A 114 -29.16 19.82 -5.64
CA CYS A 114 -29.10 19.68 -4.20
C CYS A 114 -30.48 19.88 -3.55
N SER A 115 -31.25 20.86 -4.02
CA SER A 115 -32.62 21.10 -3.55
C SER A 115 -33.56 19.94 -3.92
N GLU A 116 -33.49 19.45 -5.15
CA GLU A 116 -34.29 18.33 -5.66
C GLU A 116 -34.03 17.04 -4.87
N MET A 117 -32.76 16.74 -4.59
CA MET A 117 -32.36 15.53 -3.88
C MET A 117 -32.39 15.66 -2.35
N ASN A 118 -32.77 16.83 -1.82
CA ASN A 118 -32.74 17.16 -0.39
C ASN A 118 -31.35 16.90 0.25
N VAL A 119 -30.29 17.36 -0.42
CA VAL A 119 -28.90 17.24 0.04
C VAL A 119 -28.32 18.62 0.35
N CYS A 120 -27.61 18.73 1.47
CA CYS A 120 -26.93 19.97 1.83
C CYS A 120 -25.81 20.29 0.81
N PRO A 121 -25.85 21.45 0.14
CA PRO A 121 -24.83 21.81 -0.84
C PRO A 121 -23.49 22.08 -0.17
N VAL A 122 -22.42 21.51 -0.74
CA VAL A 122 -21.05 21.66 -0.27
C VAL A 122 -20.51 23.00 -0.77
N ARG A 123 -20.33 23.93 0.18
CA ARG A 123 -19.89 25.31 -0.12
C ARG A 123 -18.56 25.37 -0.86
N ILE A 124 -17.59 24.52 -0.49
CA ILE A 124 -16.27 24.46 -1.13
C ILE A 124 -16.40 24.05 -2.60
N PHE A 125 -17.25 23.06 -2.89
CA PHE A 125 -17.53 22.63 -4.26
C PHE A 125 -18.14 23.77 -5.07
N TYR A 126 -19.23 24.37 -4.58
CA TYR A 126 -19.93 25.46 -5.25
C TYR A 126 -19.01 26.64 -5.57
N ASN A 127 -18.18 27.07 -4.61
CA ASN A 127 -17.28 28.21 -4.80
C ASN A 127 -16.21 27.92 -5.86
N ASN A 128 -15.73 26.69 -5.95
CA ASN A 128 -14.61 26.31 -6.82
C ASN A 128 -15.04 25.76 -8.20
N LEU A 129 -16.34 25.76 -8.54
CA LEU A 129 -16.82 25.35 -9.88
C LEU A 129 -16.30 26.23 -11.04
N LEU A 130 -15.85 27.45 -10.74
CA LEU A 130 -15.21 28.34 -11.73
C LEU A 130 -13.68 28.27 -11.69
N ASN A 131 -13.11 27.50 -10.76
CA ASN A 131 -11.68 27.36 -10.57
C ASN A 131 -11.19 26.09 -11.28
N SER A 132 -9.87 26.02 -11.50
CA SER A 132 -9.24 24.86 -12.14
C SER A 132 -9.17 23.63 -11.24
N GLU A 133 -9.17 23.83 -9.92
CA GLU A 133 -8.96 22.76 -8.94
C GLU A 133 -10.07 22.76 -7.88
N ILE A 134 -10.60 21.57 -7.61
CA ILE A 134 -11.52 21.30 -6.51
C ILE A 134 -10.89 20.22 -5.64
N ASN A 135 -10.59 20.58 -4.39
CA ASN A 135 -10.10 19.64 -3.39
C ASN A 135 -11.13 19.45 -2.28
N LEU A 136 -11.65 18.24 -2.17
CA LEU A 136 -12.60 17.79 -1.15
C LEU A 136 -12.07 16.53 -0.43
N SER A 137 -10.75 16.37 -0.33
CA SER A 137 -10.17 15.23 0.40
C SER A 137 -10.57 15.23 1.87
N TYR A 138 -10.88 14.07 2.43
CA TYR A 138 -11.30 13.90 3.84
C TYR A 138 -12.53 14.75 4.27
N TYR A 139 -13.37 15.16 3.32
CA TYR A 139 -14.49 16.07 3.61
C TYR A 139 -15.69 15.36 4.26
N GLY A 140 -15.83 14.05 4.07
CA GLY A 140 -16.98 13.28 4.53
C GLY A 140 -18.20 13.50 3.64
N LEU A 141 -18.01 13.43 2.32
CA LEU A 141 -19.08 13.62 1.35
C LEU A 141 -20.19 12.56 1.49
N ASP A 142 -21.44 13.00 1.44
CA ASP A 142 -22.58 12.11 1.23
C ASP A 142 -22.54 11.61 -0.23
N PRO A 143 -22.54 10.28 -0.47
CA PRO A 143 -22.60 9.73 -1.82
C PRO A 143 -23.74 10.30 -2.69
N LYS A 144 -24.89 10.66 -2.10
CA LYS A 144 -26.00 11.31 -2.84
C LYS A 144 -25.60 12.70 -3.33
N GLY A 145 -24.81 13.43 -2.55
CA GLY A 145 -24.25 14.73 -2.95
C GLY A 145 -23.27 14.61 -4.11
N VAL A 146 -22.52 13.50 -4.19
CA VAL A 146 -21.57 13.25 -5.29
C VAL A 146 -22.31 13.10 -6.63
N ARG A 147 -23.52 12.57 -6.65
CA ARG A 147 -24.38 12.56 -7.85
C ARG A 147 -24.67 13.97 -8.37
N ALA A 148 -25.03 14.90 -7.47
CA ALA A 148 -25.23 16.32 -7.85
C ALA A 148 -23.94 16.92 -8.40
N MET A 149 -22.81 16.66 -7.73
CA MET A 149 -21.50 17.17 -8.14
C MET A 149 -21.10 16.65 -9.53
N ALA A 150 -21.26 15.35 -9.78
CA ALA A 150 -20.93 14.73 -11.05
C ALA A 150 -21.76 15.29 -12.21
N ARG A 151 -23.06 15.53 -11.99
CA ARG A 151 -23.92 16.16 -13.01
C ARG A 151 -23.56 17.62 -13.26
N ALA A 152 -23.25 18.39 -12.21
CA ALA A 152 -22.79 19.77 -12.35
C ALA A 152 -21.47 19.88 -13.13
N LEU A 153 -20.58 18.89 -12.97
CA LEU A 153 -19.30 18.85 -13.69
C LEU A 153 -19.41 18.33 -15.13
N GLN A 154 -20.52 17.72 -15.53
CA GLN A 154 -20.66 17.04 -16.82
C GLN A 154 -20.30 17.92 -18.02
N PHE A 155 -20.69 19.20 -17.97
CA PHE A 155 -20.42 20.19 -19.02
C PHE A 155 -19.52 21.34 -18.55
N ASN A 156 -18.99 21.26 -17.33
CA ASN A 156 -18.16 22.31 -16.76
C ASN A 156 -16.85 22.47 -17.54
N LYS A 157 -16.52 23.72 -17.90
CA LYS A 157 -15.36 24.04 -18.74
C LYS A 157 -14.12 24.49 -17.97
N TYR A 158 -14.24 24.66 -16.65
CA TYR A 158 -13.21 25.29 -15.81
C TYR A 158 -12.38 24.26 -15.03
N VAL A 159 -13.06 23.28 -14.42
CA VAL A 159 -12.43 22.32 -13.51
C VAL A 159 -11.59 21.32 -14.29
N THR A 160 -10.30 21.28 -13.98
CA THR A 160 -9.31 20.39 -14.59
C THR A 160 -8.77 19.37 -13.60
N HIS A 161 -8.82 19.65 -12.30
CA HIS A 161 -8.32 18.80 -11.23
C HIS A 161 -9.42 18.60 -10.18
N LEU A 162 -9.81 17.35 -9.94
CA LEU A 162 -10.81 16.97 -8.94
C LEU A 162 -10.22 15.95 -7.97
N ASN A 163 -10.16 16.33 -6.70
CA ASN A 163 -9.72 15.45 -5.62
C ASN A 163 -10.89 15.14 -4.68
N LEU A 164 -11.34 13.89 -4.69
CA LEU A 164 -12.35 13.35 -3.79
C LEU A 164 -11.78 12.27 -2.86
N SER A 165 -10.46 12.16 -2.74
CA SER A 165 -9.82 11.12 -1.95
C SER A 165 -10.33 11.07 -0.50
N GLU A 166 -10.37 9.88 0.07
CA GLU A 166 -10.70 9.63 1.48
C GLU A 166 -12.12 10.08 1.83
N ASN A 167 -13.04 9.91 0.87
CA ASN A 167 -14.47 10.01 1.05
C ASN A 167 -15.12 8.68 0.72
N PHE A 168 -16.19 8.31 1.41
CA PHE A 168 -16.92 7.11 1.06
C PHE A 168 -17.71 7.31 -0.25
N LEU A 169 -17.40 6.52 -1.27
CA LEU A 169 -18.12 6.50 -2.54
C LEU A 169 -18.82 5.15 -2.71
N ASN A 170 -20.15 5.16 -2.79
CA ASN A 170 -20.91 3.95 -3.13
C ASN A 170 -20.93 3.73 -4.65
N ASP A 171 -21.51 2.60 -5.07
CA ASP A 171 -21.61 2.24 -6.49
C ASP A 171 -22.38 3.27 -7.33
N ASP A 172 -23.39 3.94 -6.74
CA ASP A 172 -24.18 5.00 -7.40
C ASP A 172 -23.35 6.24 -7.69
N ALA A 173 -22.56 6.69 -6.71
CA ALA A 173 -21.60 7.78 -6.89
C ALA A 173 -20.56 7.42 -7.97
N CYS A 174 -20.05 6.18 -7.97
CA CYS A 174 -19.10 5.70 -8.98
C CYS A 174 -19.72 5.70 -10.39
N TYR A 175 -20.98 5.28 -10.52
CA TYR A 175 -21.72 5.32 -11.79
C TYR A 175 -21.85 6.76 -12.32
N HIS A 176 -22.23 7.70 -11.44
CA HIS A 176 -22.38 9.10 -11.84
C HIS A 176 -21.05 9.77 -12.18
N LEU A 177 -19.96 9.43 -11.47
CA LEU A 177 -18.61 9.85 -11.84
C LEU A 177 -18.18 9.27 -13.19
N GLY A 178 -18.46 8.00 -13.46
CA GLY A 178 -18.22 7.37 -14.76
C GLY A 178 -18.97 8.11 -15.87
N LYS A 179 -20.27 8.36 -15.67
CA LYS A 179 -21.08 9.15 -16.61
C LYS A 179 -20.53 10.56 -16.82
N MET A 180 -20.09 11.24 -15.76
CA MET A 180 -19.45 12.55 -15.89
C MET A 180 -18.22 12.47 -16.79
N LEU A 181 -17.36 11.47 -16.61
CA LEU A 181 -16.19 11.25 -17.47
C LEU A 181 -16.55 10.99 -18.94
N HIS A 182 -17.72 10.41 -19.23
CA HIS A 182 -18.14 10.19 -20.62
C HIS A 182 -18.38 11.51 -21.39
N TYR A 183 -18.87 12.54 -20.72
CA TYR A 183 -19.24 13.82 -21.35
C TYR A 183 -18.26 14.96 -21.06
N ASN A 184 -17.55 14.90 -19.93
CA ASN A 184 -16.61 15.93 -19.55
C ASN A 184 -15.28 15.74 -20.30
N PHE A 185 -14.92 16.73 -21.11
CA PHE A 185 -13.66 16.78 -21.87
C PHE A 185 -12.71 17.88 -21.36
N THR A 186 -12.86 18.30 -20.10
CA THR A 186 -12.03 19.35 -19.49
C THR A 186 -11.16 18.80 -18.37
N LEU A 187 -11.68 17.84 -17.60
CA LEU A 187 -11.00 17.19 -16.50
C LEU A 187 -9.75 16.46 -16.99
N ARG A 188 -8.63 16.73 -16.31
CA ARG A 188 -7.29 16.21 -16.56
C ARG A 188 -6.81 15.28 -15.45
N GLU A 189 -7.20 15.57 -14.22
CA GLU A 189 -6.83 14.78 -13.04
C GLU A 189 -8.05 14.45 -12.18
N LEU A 190 -8.22 13.16 -11.88
CA LEU A 190 -9.23 12.65 -10.97
C LEU A 190 -8.56 11.80 -9.88
N ARG A 191 -8.65 12.26 -8.62
CA ARG A 191 -8.18 11.51 -7.46
C ARG A 191 -9.33 10.95 -6.65
N LEU A 192 -9.34 9.63 -6.49
CA LEU A 192 -10.33 8.85 -5.77
C LEU A 192 -9.66 7.87 -4.80
N GLY A 193 -8.48 8.22 -4.27
CA GLY A 193 -7.75 7.34 -3.37
C GLY A 193 -8.48 7.16 -2.03
N GLY A 194 -8.54 5.96 -1.46
CA GLY A 194 -9.15 5.73 -0.15
C GLY A 194 -10.68 5.83 -0.14
N CYS A 195 -11.35 5.68 -1.28
CA CYS A 195 -12.78 5.92 -1.41
C CYS A 195 -13.68 4.68 -1.23
N ARG A 196 -13.08 3.50 -0.99
CA ARG A 196 -13.78 2.21 -0.88
C ARG A 196 -14.64 1.86 -2.11
N ILE A 197 -14.12 2.18 -3.30
CA ILE A 197 -14.81 1.92 -4.59
C ILE A 197 -15.12 0.44 -4.79
N ARG A 198 -14.21 -0.46 -4.37
CA ARG A 198 -14.32 -1.92 -4.54
C ARG A 198 -14.47 -2.35 -6.00
N GLU A 199 -14.67 -3.65 -6.22
CA GLU A 199 -14.85 -4.22 -7.57
C GLU A 199 -16.09 -3.67 -8.30
N SER A 200 -17.22 -3.51 -7.58
CA SER A 200 -18.50 -3.07 -8.14
C SER A 200 -18.46 -1.60 -8.57
N GLY A 201 -17.88 -0.73 -7.75
CA GLY A 201 -17.70 0.68 -8.10
C GLY A 201 -16.74 0.86 -9.27
N MET A 202 -15.69 0.05 -9.36
CA MET A 202 -14.75 0.09 -10.49
C MET A 202 -15.39 -0.33 -11.80
N LEU A 203 -16.31 -1.30 -11.78
CA LEU A 203 -17.11 -1.64 -12.94
C LEU A 203 -17.93 -0.43 -13.42
N ARG A 204 -18.64 0.23 -12.50
CA ARG A 204 -19.49 1.39 -12.79
C ARG A 204 -18.70 2.61 -13.29
N LEU A 205 -17.55 2.88 -12.67
CA LEU A 205 -16.65 3.97 -13.04
C LEU A 205 -15.96 3.69 -14.38
N GLY A 206 -15.53 2.44 -14.56
CA GLY A 206 -14.66 2.01 -15.66
C GLY A 206 -15.31 2.04 -17.03
N ASP A 207 -16.61 1.77 -17.13
CA ASP A 207 -17.31 1.63 -18.42
C ASP A 207 -17.24 2.87 -19.32
N SER A 208 -17.01 4.04 -18.74
CA SER A 208 -16.93 5.31 -19.47
C SER A 208 -15.50 5.80 -19.71
N LEU A 209 -14.48 5.16 -19.12
CA LEU A 209 -13.07 5.53 -19.31
C LEU A 209 -12.61 5.49 -20.78
N PRO A 210 -13.04 4.53 -21.63
CA PRO A 210 -12.62 4.50 -23.04
C PRO A 210 -13.11 5.70 -23.86
N SER A 211 -14.21 6.34 -23.46
CA SER A 211 -14.76 7.50 -24.16
C SER A 211 -14.02 8.80 -23.82
N ASN A 212 -13.37 8.85 -22.66
CA ASN A 212 -12.66 10.04 -22.22
C ASN A 212 -11.23 10.08 -22.78
N ASN A 213 -10.89 11.16 -23.47
CA ASN A 213 -9.57 11.38 -24.05
C ASN A 213 -8.78 12.52 -23.39
N THR A 214 -9.35 13.18 -22.37
CA THR A 214 -8.75 14.34 -21.70
C THR A 214 -8.12 14.00 -20.37
N LEU A 215 -8.61 12.96 -19.69
CA LEU A 215 -8.11 12.48 -18.41
C LEU A 215 -6.68 11.94 -18.59
N ILE A 216 -5.74 12.58 -17.90
CA ILE A 216 -4.31 12.23 -17.93
C ILE A 216 -3.98 11.39 -16.69
N THR A 217 -4.50 11.79 -15.54
CA THR A 217 -4.16 11.24 -14.23
C THR A 217 -5.38 10.67 -13.53
N LEU A 218 -5.30 9.40 -13.14
CA LEU A 218 -6.34 8.69 -12.39
C LEU A 218 -5.71 8.03 -11.16
N ASP A 219 -6.08 8.50 -9.99
CA ASP A 219 -5.67 7.89 -8.72
C ASP A 219 -6.82 7.06 -8.14
N LEU A 220 -6.61 5.76 -8.05
CA LEU A 220 -7.49 4.76 -7.49
C LEU A 220 -6.82 4.00 -6.33
N ALA A 221 -5.83 4.59 -5.67
CA ALA A 221 -5.15 3.95 -4.56
C ALA A 221 -6.11 3.57 -3.41
N ARG A 222 -5.81 2.52 -2.63
CA ARG A 222 -6.53 2.18 -1.38
C ARG A 222 -8.05 2.01 -1.56
N ASN A 223 -8.48 1.34 -2.64
CA ASN A 223 -9.90 1.19 -2.98
C ASN A 223 -10.42 -0.25 -2.91
N GLU A 224 -9.61 -1.21 -2.45
CA GLU A 224 -10.04 -2.61 -2.28
C GLU A 224 -10.59 -3.21 -3.60
N LEU A 225 -9.99 -2.85 -4.74
CA LEU A 225 -10.50 -3.27 -6.05
C LEU A 225 -10.49 -4.80 -6.23
N GLY A 226 -9.51 -5.47 -5.62
CA GLY A 226 -9.29 -6.90 -5.76
C GLY A 226 -8.96 -7.31 -7.20
N ASP A 227 -8.93 -8.62 -7.43
CA ASP A 227 -8.60 -9.16 -8.75
C ASP A 227 -9.67 -8.87 -9.81
N ASN A 228 -10.95 -8.90 -9.44
CA ASN A 228 -12.04 -8.60 -10.38
C ASN A 228 -12.01 -7.15 -10.83
N GLY A 229 -11.80 -6.20 -9.92
CA GLY A 229 -11.63 -4.79 -10.25
C GLY A 229 -10.42 -4.54 -11.16
N GLY A 230 -9.30 -5.22 -10.90
CA GLY A 230 -8.10 -5.19 -11.75
C GLY A 230 -8.36 -5.71 -13.17
N VAL A 231 -9.07 -6.83 -13.31
CA VAL A 231 -9.48 -7.39 -14.61
C VAL A 231 -10.41 -6.43 -15.36
N HIS A 232 -11.38 -5.82 -14.67
CA HIS A 232 -12.26 -4.82 -15.28
C HIS A 232 -11.46 -3.62 -15.77
N PHE A 233 -10.54 -3.09 -14.96
CA PHE A 233 -9.66 -2.00 -15.38
C PHE A 233 -8.82 -2.37 -16.62
N ALA A 234 -8.24 -3.58 -16.63
CA ALA A 234 -7.52 -4.11 -17.80
C ALA A 234 -8.39 -4.10 -19.07
N ASN A 235 -9.65 -4.53 -18.96
CA ASN A 235 -10.60 -4.53 -20.08
C ASN A 235 -10.88 -3.11 -20.60
N GLN A 236 -10.99 -2.10 -19.72
CA GLN A 236 -11.20 -0.72 -20.17
C GLN A 236 -9.96 -0.16 -20.91
N ILE A 237 -8.75 -0.54 -20.51
CA ILE A 237 -7.53 -0.21 -21.27
C ILE A 237 -7.58 -0.86 -22.66
N PHE A 238 -7.98 -2.13 -22.74
CA PHE A 238 -8.13 -2.84 -24.02
C PHE A 238 -9.11 -2.13 -24.97
N LYS A 239 -10.26 -1.69 -24.43
CA LYS A 239 -11.29 -0.90 -25.13
C LYS A 239 -10.81 0.48 -25.58
N GLY A 240 -9.71 1.01 -25.04
CA GLY A 240 -9.05 2.21 -25.55
C GLY A 240 -8.91 3.37 -24.57
N ALA A 241 -9.04 3.15 -23.26
CA ALA A 241 -8.79 4.21 -22.27
C ALA A 241 -7.42 4.88 -22.46
N MET A 242 -7.39 6.21 -22.44
CA MET A 242 -6.21 7.03 -22.82
C MET A 242 -5.39 7.56 -21.63
N VAL A 243 -5.68 7.09 -20.42
CA VAL A 243 -5.04 7.56 -19.18
C VAL A 243 -3.53 7.25 -19.21
N LYS A 244 -2.71 8.20 -18.75
CA LYS A 244 -1.24 8.12 -18.80
C LYS A 244 -0.61 7.87 -17.43
N GLN A 245 -1.14 8.50 -16.39
CA GLN A 245 -0.66 8.38 -15.03
C GLN A 245 -1.73 7.67 -14.21
N VAL A 246 -1.41 6.48 -13.71
CA VAL A 246 -2.37 5.67 -12.94
C VAL A 246 -1.73 5.23 -11.63
N ASN A 247 -2.44 5.48 -10.54
CA ASN A 247 -2.11 4.92 -9.24
C ASN A 247 -3.13 3.85 -8.86
N LEU A 248 -2.68 2.59 -8.81
CA LEU A 248 -3.46 1.44 -8.36
C LEU A 248 -2.87 0.83 -7.09
N SER A 249 -2.11 1.61 -6.30
CA SER A 249 -1.51 1.10 -5.08
C SER A 249 -2.54 0.66 -4.04
N HIS A 250 -2.19 -0.30 -3.17
CA HIS A 250 -3.07 -0.76 -2.09
C HIS A 250 -4.46 -1.25 -2.56
N ASN A 251 -4.52 -2.10 -3.59
CA ASN A 251 -5.80 -2.57 -4.15
C ASN A 251 -5.98 -4.09 -4.10
N ASP A 252 -5.10 -4.80 -3.37
CA ASP A 252 -5.17 -6.26 -3.21
C ASP A 252 -5.17 -7.04 -4.53
N MET A 253 -4.63 -6.46 -5.61
CA MET A 253 -4.56 -7.11 -6.93
C MET A 253 -3.50 -8.21 -6.92
N GLY A 254 -3.83 -9.38 -7.46
CA GLY A 254 -2.98 -10.56 -7.40
C GLY A 254 -2.70 -11.16 -8.77
N GLN A 255 -2.70 -12.49 -8.81
CA GLN A 255 -2.26 -13.25 -9.98
C GLN A 255 -3.23 -13.12 -11.16
N VAL A 256 -4.54 -13.03 -10.89
CA VAL A 256 -5.56 -12.93 -11.94
C VAL A 256 -5.44 -11.59 -12.66
N THR A 257 -5.27 -10.52 -11.89
CA THR A 257 -4.99 -9.19 -12.45
C THR A 257 -3.70 -9.18 -13.27
N ALA A 258 -2.64 -9.83 -12.78
CA ALA A 258 -1.37 -9.88 -13.50
C ALA A 258 -1.50 -10.52 -14.89
N VAL A 259 -2.30 -11.59 -15.03
CA VAL A 259 -2.58 -12.21 -16.33
C VAL A 259 -3.32 -11.23 -17.24
N ALA A 260 -4.37 -10.58 -16.74
CA ALA A 260 -5.15 -9.62 -17.51
C ALA A 260 -4.30 -8.43 -17.98
N PHE A 261 -3.47 -7.86 -17.10
CA PHE A 261 -2.53 -6.80 -17.48
C PHE A 261 -1.49 -7.27 -18.49
N ALA A 262 -0.97 -8.49 -18.35
CA ALA A 262 -0.01 -9.04 -19.31
C ALA A 262 -0.58 -9.13 -20.73
N ASP A 263 -1.86 -9.51 -20.85
CA ASP A 263 -2.52 -9.68 -22.14
C ASP A 263 -2.84 -8.33 -22.80
N VAL A 264 -3.18 -7.30 -22.01
CA VAL A 264 -3.55 -5.97 -22.52
C VAL A 264 -2.33 -5.10 -22.83
N TRP A 265 -1.31 -5.12 -21.97
CA TRP A 265 -0.13 -4.26 -22.14
C TRP A 265 0.74 -4.64 -23.33
N GLY A 266 0.68 -5.88 -23.81
CA GLY A 266 1.37 -6.30 -25.04
C GLY A 266 0.90 -5.55 -26.30
N TRP A 267 -0.25 -4.88 -26.24
CA TRP A 267 -0.90 -4.27 -27.42
C TRP A 267 -1.00 -2.75 -27.30
N LYS A 268 -1.51 -2.25 -26.15
CA LYS A 268 -1.91 -0.84 -25.99
C LYS A 268 -1.44 -0.25 -24.65
N ASN A 269 -0.14 -0.35 -24.34
CA ASN A 269 0.39 0.35 -23.18
C ASN A 269 0.69 1.82 -23.50
N ARG A 270 -0.03 2.74 -22.84
CA ARG A 270 0.22 4.20 -22.94
C ARG A 270 0.63 4.84 -21.61
N PHE A 271 0.87 4.03 -20.58
CA PHE A 271 1.20 4.55 -19.25
C PHE A 271 2.61 5.13 -19.25
N THR A 272 2.71 6.37 -18.81
CA THR A 272 3.97 7.02 -18.52
C THR A 272 4.34 6.82 -17.05
N HIS A 273 3.36 6.89 -16.14
CA HIS A 273 3.56 6.72 -14.70
C HIS A 273 2.57 5.66 -14.21
N LEU A 274 3.08 4.62 -13.57
CA LEU A 274 2.27 3.51 -13.09
C LEU A 274 2.70 3.12 -11.68
N ASP A 275 1.78 3.27 -10.72
CA ASP A 275 1.98 2.80 -9.36
C ASP A 275 1.16 1.53 -9.10
N LEU A 276 1.86 0.43 -8.85
CA LEU A 276 1.31 -0.88 -8.50
C LEU A 276 1.76 -1.32 -7.11
N SER A 277 2.26 -0.39 -6.29
CA SER A 277 2.78 -0.71 -4.96
C SER A 277 1.71 -1.29 -4.04
N TRP A 278 2.12 -2.03 -3.02
CA TRP A 278 1.18 -2.59 -2.03
C TRP A 278 0.06 -3.43 -2.65
N ASN A 279 0.42 -4.30 -3.59
CA ASN A 279 -0.48 -5.30 -4.16
C ASN A 279 0.08 -6.71 -3.88
N LYS A 280 -0.62 -7.73 -4.36
CA LYS A 280 -0.39 -9.15 -4.08
C LYS A 280 0.21 -9.88 -5.30
N PHE A 281 1.08 -9.22 -6.05
CA PHE A 281 1.67 -9.80 -7.26
C PHE A 281 2.64 -10.96 -6.95
N PHE A 282 3.34 -10.95 -5.82
CA PHE A 282 4.22 -12.04 -5.35
C PHE A 282 5.19 -12.56 -6.45
N HIS A 283 5.65 -13.81 -6.35
CA HIS A 283 6.60 -14.44 -7.27
C HIS A 283 5.93 -15.33 -8.34
N ALA A 284 4.64 -15.12 -8.61
CA ALA A 284 3.88 -15.97 -9.53
C ALA A 284 4.37 -15.86 -10.99
N PRO A 285 4.25 -16.94 -11.80
CA PRO A 285 4.56 -16.88 -13.23
C PRO A 285 3.75 -15.82 -14.00
N SER A 286 2.54 -15.52 -13.54
CA SER A 286 1.70 -14.45 -14.09
C SER A 286 2.33 -13.07 -13.94
N THR A 287 2.94 -12.79 -12.79
CA THR A 287 3.68 -11.55 -12.52
C THR A 287 4.91 -11.41 -13.42
N VAL A 288 5.62 -12.51 -13.68
CA VAL A 288 6.73 -12.54 -14.66
C VAL A 288 6.21 -12.20 -16.06
N LYS A 289 5.07 -12.77 -16.48
CA LYS A 289 4.43 -12.47 -17.76
C LYS A 289 4.04 -10.99 -17.85
N MET A 290 3.43 -10.46 -16.79
CA MET A 290 3.05 -9.05 -16.67
C MET A 290 4.24 -8.11 -16.83
N LEU A 291 5.33 -8.36 -16.09
CA LEU A 291 6.55 -7.54 -16.15
C LEU A 291 7.23 -7.60 -17.53
N ASN A 292 7.25 -8.78 -18.17
CA ASN A 292 7.78 -8.93 -19.53
C ASN A 292 6.90 -8.19 -20.56
N SER A 293 5.57 -8.25 -20.44
CA SER A 293 4.68 -7.45 -21.28
C SER A 293 4.91 -5.96 -21.07
N LEU A 294 5.12 -5.52 -19.82
CA LEU A 294 5.40 -4.13 -19.48
C LEU A 294 6.74 -3.63 -20.04
N ALA A 295 7.74 -4.52 -20.11
CA ALA A 295 9.04 -4.25 -20.70
C ALA A 295 8.99 -3.95 -22.22
N THR A 296 7.90 -4.32 -22.90
CA THR A 296 7.70 -3.94 -24.32
C THR A 296 7.29 -2.48 -24.50
N SER A 297 6.95 -1.78 -23.41
CA SER A 297 6.55 -0.37 -23.45
C SER A 297 7.69 0.53 -23.93
N THR A 298 7.36 1.44 -24.84
CA THR A 298 8.28 2.49 -25.32
C THR A 298 8.03 3.84 -24.64
N VAL A 299 6.97 3.96 -23.84
CA VAL A 299 6.51 5.23 -23.25
C VAL A 299 6.63 5.28 -21.73
N LEU A 300 6.83 4.15 -21.05
CA LEU A 300 6.90 4.07 -19.59
C LEU A 300 8.11 4.85 -19.04
N GLN A 301 7.82 5.79 -18.15
CA GLN A 301 8.83 6.67 -17.53
C GLN A 301 9.03 6.34 -16.05
N GLU A 302 7.96 6.03 -15.33
CA GLU A 302 8.01 5.76 -13.90
C GLU A 302 7.16 4.54 -13.57
N ILE A 303 7.74 3.65 -12.78
CA ILE A 303 7.03 2.49 -12.26
C ILE A 303 7.37 2.24 -10.81
N ASN A 304 6.32 2.08 -10.01
CA ASN A 304 6.43 1.69 -8.62
C ASN A 304 5.88 0.28 -8.42
N LEU A 305 6.76 -0.64 -8.05
CA LEU A 305 6.48 -2.05 -7.75
C LEU A 305 6.79 -2.37 -6.27
N SER A 306 6.89 -1.36 -5.42
CA SER A 306 7.23 -1.56 -4.01
C SER A 306 6.15 -2.36 -3.27
N HIS A 307 6.50 -3.01 -2.17
CA HIS A 307 5.53 -3.75 -1.34
C HIS A 307 4.69 -4.79 -2.09
N ASN A 308 5.30 -5.55 -3.01
CA ASN A 308 4.62 -6.64 -3.73
C ASN A 308 5.14 -8.03 -3.36
N ALA A 309 6.05 -8.10 -2.37
CA ALA A 309 6.75 -9.32 -1.96
C ALA A 309 7.32 -10.08 -3.18
N LEU A 310 7.91 -9.34 -4.11
CA LEU A 310 8.58 -9.88 -5.29
C LEU A 310 9.84 -10.64 -4.87
N GLU A 311 9.98 -11.89 -5.33
CA GLU A 311 11.12 -12.76 -5.00
C GLU A 311 11.55 -13.60 -6.22
N GLY A 312 12.84 -13.95 -6.25
CA GLY A 312 13.38 -15.02 -7.09
C GLY A 312 13.90 -14.58 -8.46
N ASP A 313 14.73 -15.43 -9.05
CA ASP A 313 15.51 -15.11 -10.25
C ASP A 313 14.64 -14.89 -11.49
N ARG A 314 13.44 -15.51 -11.56
CA ARG A 314 12.51 -15.29 -12.67
C ARG A 314 12.00 -13.84 -12.66
N ILE A 315 11.70 -13.29 -11.49
CA ILE A 315 11.28 -11.90 -11.35
C ILE A 315 12.46 -10.96 -11.64
N ALA A 316 13.67 -11.25 -11.15
CA ALA A 316 14.85 -10.46 -11.51
C ALA A 316 15.15 -10.46 -13.02
N ASN A 317 14.94 -11.59 -13.70
CA ASN A 317 15.07 -11.63 -15.16
C ASN A 317 13.98 -10.80 -15.87
N ALA A 318 12.77 -10.73 -15.32
CA ALA A 318 11.73 -9.84 -15.86
C ALA A 318 12.05 -8.35 -15.58
N ILE A 319 12.59 -8.04 -14.40
CA ILE A 319 13.09 -6.69 -14.06
C ILE A 319 14.26 -6.30 -14.97
N LYS A 320 15.14 -7.24 -15.30
CA LYS A 320 16.18 -7.03 -16.32
C LYS A 320 15.59 -6.60 -17.66
N SER A 321 14.51 -7.25 -18.11
CA SER A 321 13.79 -6.82 -19.31
C SER A 321 13.22 -5.41 -19.14
N LEU A 322 12.64 -5.10 -17.98
CA LEU A 322 12.09 -3.77 -17.68
C LEU A 322 13.16 -2.67 -17.67
N LEU A 323 14.38 -2.95 -17.20
CA LEU A 323 15.51 -2.03 -17.25
C LEU A 323 15.96 -1.69 -18.68
N ALA A 324 15.61 -2.50 -19.67
CA ALA A 324 15.91 -2.23 -21.07
C ALA A 324 14.97 -1.18 -21.69
N VAL A 325 13.88 -0.81 -20.99
CA VAL A 325 12.93 0.22 -21.46
C VAL A 325 13.67 1.56 -21.65
N PRO A 326 13.63 2.16 -22.85
CA PRO A 326 14.48 3.30 -23.20
C PRO A 326 14.06 4.62 -22.55
N THR A 327 12.82 4.71 -22.08
CA THR A 327 12.20 5.90 -21.50
C THR A 327 12.13 5.88 -19.98
N LEU A 328 12.45 4.75 -19.34
CA LEU A 328 12.35 4.57 -17.89
C LEU A 328 13.34 5.46 -17.15
N THR A 329 12.82 6.26 -16.22
CA THR A 329 13.54 7.24 -15.41
C THR A 329 13.52 6.90 -13.92
N LEU A 330 12.43 6.31 -13.42
CA LEU A 330 12.26 5.90 -12.04
C LEU A 330 11.78 4.45 -11.98
N LEU A 331 12.50 3.63 -11.22
CA LEU A 331 12.12 2.27 -10.91
C LEU A 331 12.16 2.08 -9.39
N ASP A 332 10.99 1.90 -8.79
CA ASP A 332 10.88 1.59 -7.36
C ASP A 332 10.62 0.10 -7.14
N LEU A 333 11.56 -0.55 -6.48
CA LEU A 333 11.55 -1.96 -6.09
C LEU A 333 11.67 -2.12 -4.57
N SER A 334 11.44 -1.05 -3.80
CA SER A 334 11.58 -1.06 -2.35
C SER A 334 10.59 -2.02 -1.67
N HIS A 335 10.90 -2.45 -0.45
CA HIS A 335 10.03 -3.32 0.35
C HIS A 335 9.58 -4.58 -0.40
N ASN A 336 10.52 -5.24 -1.07
CA ASN A 336 10.33 -6.55 -1.69
C ASN A 336 11.29 -7.58 -1.04
N CYS A 337 11.37 -8.77 -1.60
CA CYS A 337 12.14 -9.88 -1.05
C CYS A 337 13.40 -10.18 -1.88
N PHE A 338 14.04 -9.15 -2.44
CA PHE A 338 15.25 -9.34 -3.24
C PHE A 338 16.51 -9.58 -2.37
N LYS A 339 17.21 -10.69 -2.63
CA LYS A 339 18.42 -11.12 -1.89
C LYS A 339 19.49 -11.70 -2.83
N ASN A 340 20.77 -11.57 -2.48
CA ASN A 340 21.91 -12.27 -3.08
C ASN A 340 21.92 -12.26 -4.63
N ASP A 341 21.83 -13.45 -5.25
CA ASP A 341 21.90 -13.67 -6.69
C ASP A 341 20.86 -12.86 -7.48
N THR A 342 19.66 -12.70 -6.93
CA THR A 342 18.59 -11.93 -7.55
C THR A 342 18.96 -10.45 -7.70
N ILE A 343 19.65 -9.86 -6.72
CA ILE A 343 20.20 -8.50 -6.82
C ILE A 343 21.33 -8.45 -7.85
N ASN A 344 22.22 -9.44 -7.85
CA ASN A 344 23.33 -9.49 -8.81
C ASN A 344 22.84 -9.50 -10.26
N ILE A 345 21.72 -10.19 -10.56
CA ILE A 345 21.06 -10.15 -11.88
C ILE A 345 20.59 -8.73 -12.24
N ILE A 346 19.92 -8.05 -11.31
CA ILE A 346 19.44 -6.67 -11.50
C ILE A 346 20.63 -5.72 -11.73
N VAL A 347 21.64 -5.79 -10.85
CA VAL A 347 22.85 -4.95 -10.89
C VAL A 347 23.59 -5.10 -12.22
N ASN A 348 23.88 -6.32 -12.64
CA ASN A 348 24.57 -6.59 -13.91
C ASN A 348 23.80 -6.04 -15.12
N SER A 349 22.48 -5.96 -15.00
CA SER A 349 21.57 -5.48 -16.04
C SER A 349 21.39 -3.95 -16.05
N LEU A 350 21.83 -3.22 -15.01
CA LEU A 350 21.75 -1.75 -14.96
C LEU A 350 22.50 -1.05 -16.10
N SER A 351 23.46 -1.73 -16.73
CA SER A 351 24.14 -1.24 -17.93
C SER A 351 23.22 -1.05 -19.14
N GLN A 352 22.06 -1.71 -19.17
CA GLN A 352 21.05 -1.60 -20.23
C GLN A 352 20.17 -0.35 -20.05
N ALA A 353 20.04 0.14 -18.82
CA ALA A 353 19.19 1.26 -18.46
C ALA A 353 19.82 2.60 -18.89
N LYS A 354 19.36 3.13 -20.03
CA LYS A 354 19.96 4.34 -20.65
C LYS A 354 19.53 5.65 -20.00
N LYS A 355 18.30 5.72 -19.49
CA LYS A 355 17.67 6.93 -18.95
C LYS A 355 17.25 6.83 -17.47
N LEU A 356 17.61 5.74 -16.79
CA LEU A 356 17.25 5.56 -15.39
C LEU A 356 18.03 6.54 -14.50
N HIS A 357 17.31 7.38 -13.79
CA HIS A 357 17.84 8.38 -12.86
C HIS A 357 17.68 7.92 -11.41
N THR A 358 16.54 7.33 -11.07
CA THR A 358 16.21 6.89 -9.71
C THR A 358 16.01 5.39 -9.68
N LEU A 359 16.77 4.70 -8.83
CA LEU A 359 16.58 3.30 -8.51
C LEU A 359 16.39 3.17 -7.00
N ASN A 360 15.23 2.67 -6.59
CA ASN A 360 14.94 2.42 -5.18
C ASN A 360 14.97 0.91 -4.89
N LEU A 361 15.91 0.49 -4.05
CA LEU A 361 16.08 -0.88 -3.56
C LEU A 361 15.91 -0.97 -2.04
N SER A 362 15.41 0.11 -1.41
CA SER A 362 15.28 0.21 0.05
C SER A 362 14.44 -0.92 0.64
N SER A 363 14.72 -1.30 1.89
CA SER A 363 13.98 -2.32 2.64
C SER A 363 13.85 -3.67 1.91
N ASN A 364 14.85 -4.05 1.12
CA ASN A 364 15.02 -5.42 0.65
C ASN A 364 16.02 -6.15 1.57
N PRO A 365 15.86 -7.47 1.78
CA PRO A 365 16.77 -8.28 2.61
C PRO A 365 18.13 -8.50 1.92
N MET A 366 18.84 -7.42 1.66
CA MET A 366 20.13 -7.39 0.97
C MET A 366 21.27 -7.55 1.96
N SER A 367 22.29 -8.34 1.59
CA SER A 367 23.51 -8.42 2.38
C SER A 367 24.37 -7.14 2.20
N PRO A 368 25.29 -6.83 3.13
CA PRO A 368 26.23 -5.73 2.96
C PRO A 368 27.09 -5.87 1.69
N LEU A 369 27.39 -7.11 1.29
CA LEU A 369 28.09 -7.42 0.04
C LEU A 369 27.25 -7.06 -1.19
N ASP A 370 25.94 -7.35 -1.16
CA ASP A 370 25.03 -6.97 -2.25
C ASP A 370 24.97 -5.45 -2.41
N ALA A 371 24.86 -4.71 -1.31
CA ALA A 371 24.90 -3.25 -1.32
C ALA A 371 26.21 -2.73 -1.93
N TYR A 372 27.35 -3.33 -1.54
CA TYR A 372 28.65 -3.02 -2.14
C TYR A 372 28.66 -3.27 -3.66
N ASN A 373 28.10 -4.39 -4.13
CA ASN A 373 28.04 -4.72 -5.56
C ASN A 373 27.19 -3.71 -6.35
N VAL A 374 26.03 -3.29 -5.80
CA VAL A 374 25.18 -2.25 -6.38
C VAL A 374 25.95 -0.94 -6.52
N LEU A 375 26.70 -0.54 -5.50
CA LEU A 375 27.49 0.69 -5.56
C LEU A 375 28.70 0.56 -6.49
N HIS A 376 29.34 -0.61 -6.54
CA HIS A 376 30.53 -0.85 -7.34
C HIS A 376 30.27 -0.65 -8.83
N ILE A 377 29.08 -1.04 -9.31
CA ILE A 377 28.75 -0.84 -10.72
C ILE A 377 28.63 0.64 -11.11
N MET A 378 28.35 1.53 -10.15
CA MET A 378 28.24 2.98 -10.37
C MET A 378 29.56 3.64 -10.77
N LEU A 379 30.70 2.96 -10.56
CA LEU A 379 32.00 3.37 -11.09
C LEU A 379 32.03 3.39 -12.63
N ARG A 380 31.10 2.68 -13.29
CA ARG A 380 30.99 2.69 -14.76
C ARG A 380 30.31 4.00 -15.21
N PRO A 381 30.96 4.84 -16.04
CA PRO A 381 30.42 6.13 -16.45
C PRO A 381 29.20 6.04 -17.38
N ARG A 382 28.93 4.86 -17.96
CA ARG A 382 27.76 4.63 -18.83
C ARG A 382 26.43 4.63 -18.06
N ILE A 383 26.46 4.29 -16.77
CA ILE A 383 25.26 4.24 -15.94
C ILE A 383 24.92 5.67 -15.53
N LYS A 384 23.68 6.12 -15.68
CA LYS A 384 23.28 7.52 -15.44
C LYS A 384 22.47 7.75 -14.18
N ILE A 385 22.39 6.74 -13.31
CA ILE A 385 21.67 6.81 -12.04
C ILE A 385 22.24 7.97 -11.20
N VAL A 386 21.31 8.79 -10.70
CA VAL A 386 21.53 9.96 -9.86
C VAL A 386 21.14 9.63 -8.42
N ASN A 387 19.98 9.00 -8.23
CA ASN A 387 19.44 8.66 -6.92
C ASN A 387 19.46 7.15 -6.74
N LEU A 388 20.29 6.66 -5.82
CA LEU A 388 20.33 5.27 -5.40
C LEU A 388 19.84 5.16 -3.96
N LEU A 389 18.62 4.66 -3.78
CA LEU A 389 18.00 4.54 -2.46
C LEU A 389 18.14 3.10 -1.96
N MET A 390 18.81 2.93 -0.83
CA MET A 390 19.03 1.67 -0.12
C MET A 390 18.79 1.89 1.38
N GLU A 391 17.70 2.59 1.73
CA GLU A 391 17.30 2.80 3.13
C GLU A 391 16.96 1.44 3.78
N ASN A 392 17.19 1.29 5.08
CA ASN A 392 17.04 0.03 5.82
C ASN A 392 17.91 -1.13 5.29
N VAL A 393 19.09 -0.82 4.75
CA VAL A 393 20.11 -1.79 4.34
C VAL A 393 21.39 -1.51 5.12
N CYS A 394 21.93 -2.54 5.78
CA CYS A 394 23.18 -2.46 6.52
C CYS A 394 24.39 -2.51 5.57
N VAL A 395 25.38 -1.65 5.80
CA VAL A 395 26.60 -1.56 4.97
C VAL A 395 27.87 -1.70 5.79
N GLU A 396 28.97 -2.12 5.16
CA GLU A 396 30.30 -2.21 5.79
C GLU A 396 31.10 -0.91 5.64
N LYS A 397 32.23 -0.79 6.35
CA LYS A 397 33.17 0.34 6.19
C LYS A 397 33.71 0.47 4.76
N THR A 398 33.96 -0.65 4.08
CA THR A 398 34.41 -0.72 2.67
C THR A 398 33.45 -0.05 1.71
N PHE A 399 32.14 -0.09 2.00
CA PHE A 399 31.10 0.59 1.23
C PHE A 399 31.25 2.12 1.30
N ILE A 400 31.61 2.67 2.46
CA ILE A 400 31.78 4.11 2.66
C ILE A 400 32.99 4.63 1.86
N GLU A 401 34.07 3.86 1.85
CA GLU A 401 35.26 4.16 1.05
C GLU A 401 34.93 4.20 -0.44
N LEU A 402 34.17 3.19 -0.91
CA LEU A 402 33.68 3.13 -2.29
C LEU A 402 32.74 4.31 -2.61
N LEU A 403 31.83 4.67 -1.71
CA LEU A 403 30.89 5.78 -1.92
C LEU A 403 31.63 7.11 -2.05
N THR A 404 32.64 7.32 -1.22
CA THR A 404 33.52 8.49 -1.28
C THR A 404 34.24 8.56 -2.63
N ARG A 405 34.70 7.41 -3.14
CA ARG A 405 35.31 7.31 -4.48
C ARG A 405 34.31 7.63 -5.59
N VAL A 406 33.07 7.12 -5.52
CA VAL A 406 32.01 7.39 -6.53
C VAL A 406 31.65 8.87 -6.54
N LYS A 407 31.45 9.50 -5.37
CA LYS A 407 31.11 10.94 -5.26
C LYS A 407 32.21 11.87 -5.78
N LYS A 408 33.48 11.47 -5.71
CA LYS A 408 34.61 12.24 -6.27
C LYS A 408 34.66 12.25 -7.79
N MET A 409 33.92 11.37 -8.48
CA MET A 409 33.96 11.29 -9.95
C MET A 409 33.27 12.50 -10.60
N LYS A 410 33.89 13.08 -11.63
CA LYS A 410 33.32 14.21 -12.40
C LYS A 410 31.96 13.88 -13.03
N SER A 411 31.71 12.61 -13.35
CA SER A 411 30.45 12.12 -13.94
C SER A 411 29.30 11.99 -12.93
N ARG A 412 29.55 12.19 -11.61
CA ARG A 412 28.62 11.88 -10.52
C ARG A 412 28.36 13.06 -9.58
N LYS A 413 28.45 14.30 -10.09
CA LYS A 413 28.33 15.53 -9.26
C LYS A 413 27.06 15.59 -8.42
N ASN A 414 25.94 15.10 -8.94
CA ASN A 414 24.64 15.12 -8.28
C ASN A 414 24.23 13.75 -7.73
N PHE A 415 25.18 12.82 -7.58
CA PHE A 415 24.86 11.46 -7.14
C PHE A 415 24.52 11.43 -5.65
N GLU A 416 23.30 11.04 -5.34
CA GLU A 416 22.80 10.82 -4.00
C GLU A 416 22.62 9.32 -3.74
N CYS A 417 23.18 8.86 -2.63
CA CYS A 417 23.01 7.50 -2.16
C CYS A 417 22.56 7.54 -0.70
N LYS A 418 21.40 6.96 -0.42
CA LYS A 418 20.84 6.83 0.92
C LYS A 418 20.99 5.39 1.40
N PHE A 419 21.47 5.24 2.63
CA PHE A 419 21.64 3.97 3.34
C PHE A 419 21.54 4.24 4.84
N ASP A 420 21.36 3.20 5.64
CA ASP A 420 21.00 3.35 7.05
C ASP A 420 22.19 3.05 7.99
N ALA A 421 22.32 1.80 8.46
CA ALA A 421 23.32 1.44 9.45
C ALA A 421 24.66 1.02 8.84
N VAL A 422 25.77 1.45 9.46
CA VAL A 422 27.12 0.96 9.16
C VAL A 422 27.49 -0.07 10.20
N LEU A 423 27.73 -1.31 9.77
CA LEU A 423 28.22 -2.38 10.64
C LEU A 423 29.64 -2.01 11.11
N GLN A 424 29.78 -1.75 12.41
CA GLN A 424 31.09 -1.68 13.04
C GLN A 424 31.59 -3.11 13.23
N ASN A 425 32.76 -3.43 12.65
CA ASN A 425 33.49 -4.64 13.00
C ASN A 425 33.86 -4.55 14.48
N TRP A 426 33.08 -5.20 15.34
CA TRP A 426 33.50 -5.48 16.71
C TRP A 426 34.55 -6.59 16.61
N GLU A 427 35.82 -6.23 16.71
CA GLU A 427 36.84 -7.23 17.04
C GLU A 427 36.59 -7.63 18.49
N VAL A 428 36.06 -8.83 18.70
CA VAL A 428 35.98 -9.42 20.03
C VAL A 428 37.43 -9.68 20.47
N GLU A 429 37.99 -8.77 21.27
CA GLU A 429 39.26 -9.03 21.95
C GLU A 429 39.08 -10.27 22.83
N ALA A 430 39.66 -11.39 22.44
CA ALA A 430 39.66 -12.58 23.27
C ALA A 430 40.33 -12.25 24.62
N PRO A 431 39.81 -12.76 25.76
CA PRO A 431 40.44 -12.52 27.05
C PRO A 431 41.90 -12.99 27.03
N ASP A 432 42.84 -12.13 27.41
CA ASP A 432 44.25 -12.49 27.47
C ASP A 432 44.47 -13.61 28.52
N ALA A 433 44.70 -14.83 28.02
CA ALA A 433 44.89 -16.02 28.85
C ALA A 433 46.07 -15.87 29.83
N ARG A 434 47.16 -15.18 29.44
CA ARG A 434 48.32 -14.94 30.31
C ARG A 434 47.92 -14.10 31.52
N LYS A 435 47.14 -13.05 31.29
CA LYS A 435 46.62 -12.16 32.33
C LYS A 435 45.69 -12.90 33.30
N LEU A 436 44.79 -13.74 32.77
CA LEU A 436 43.83 -14.49 33.58
C LEU A 436 44.53 -15.49 34.51
N VAL A 437 45.45 -16.29 33.96
CA VAL A 437 46.18 -17.32 34.73
C VAL A 437 47.07 -16.67 35.80
N LEU A 438 47.79 -15.58 35.48
CA LEU A 438 48.61 -14.86 36.47
C LEU A 438 47.78 -14.18 37.57
N LYS A 439 46.63 -13.58 37.23
CA LYS A 439 45.72 -13.02 38.24
C LYS A 439 45.14 -14.09 39.16
N ARG A 440 44.81 -15.27 38.61
CA ARG A 440 44.36 -16.43 39.40
C ARG A 440 45.46 -16.92 40.34
N ALA A 441 46.69 -17.03 39.85
CA ALA A 441 47.85 -17.39 40.66
C ALA A 441 48.06 -16.38 41.80
N GLN A 442 48.08 -15.08 41.50
CA GLN A 442 48.20 -14.01 42.49
C GLN A 442 47.07 -14.07 43.54
N TYR A 443 45.83 -14.29 43.13
CA TYR A 443 44.69 -14.42 44.05
C TYR A 443 44.89 -15.57 45.05
N LEU A 444 45.39 -16.72 44.59
CA LEU A 444 45.68 -17.85 45.49
C LEU A 444 46.82 -17.53 46.46
N GLY A 445 47.85 -16.80 46.01
CA GLY A 445 48.93 -16.30 46.86
C GLY A 445 48.45 -15.33 47.95
N ASP A 446 47.48 -14.46 47.62
CA ASP A 446 46.92 -13.47 48.54
C ASP A 446 45.86 -14.06 49.50
N ALA A 447 45.20 -15.16 49.10
CA ALA A 447 44.12 -15.81 49.86
C ALA A 447 44.60 -16.58 51.11
N GLY A 448 45.90 -16.80 51.26
CA GLY A 448 46.49 -17.46 52.43
C GLY A 448 46.34 -16.66 53.73
N LYS A 449 45.60 -17.19 54.71
CA LYS A 449 45.42 -16.52 56.02
C LYS A 449 46.66 -16.55 56.93
N LYS A 450 47.56 -17.54 56.76
CA LYS A 450 48.75 -17.77 57.62
C LYS A 450 50.07 -17.49 56.92
N HIS A 451 50.13 -17.63 55.59
CA HIS A 451 51.31 -17.39 54.79
C HIS A 451 50.85 -16.77 53.46
N LYS A 452 51.15 -15.48 53.26
CA LYS A 452 50.84 -14.76 52.02
C LYS A 452 52.09 -14.76 51.17
N VAL A 453 51.98 -15.21 49.93
CA VAL A 453 53.09 -15.24 48.99
C VAL A 453 52.74 -14.32 47.84
N ASP A 454 53.55 -13.30 47.61
CA ASP A 454 53.43 -12.48 46.42
C ASP A 454 53.97 -13.28 45.22
N ILE A 455 53.06 -13.88 44.45
CA ILE A 455 53.37 -14.74 43.31
C ILE A 455 54.21 -14.01 42.25
N ALA A 456 53.95 -12.71 42.04
CA ALA A 456 54.73 -11.94 41.10
C ALA A 456 56.19 -11.76 41.57
N GLU A 457 56.40 -11.46 42.85
CA GLU A 457 57.75 -11.35 43.43
C GLU A 457 58.48 -12.69 43.42
N TYR A 458 57.78 -13.78 43.77
CA TYR A 458 58.32 -15.14 43.75
C TYR A 458 58.79 -15.56 42.36
N PHE A 459 57.95 -15.41 41.32
CA PHE A 459 58.36 -15.78 39.95
C PHE A 459 59.44 -14.85 39.38
N MET A 460 59.50 -13.58 39.79
CA MET A 460 60.60 -12.68 39.43
C MET A 460 61.92 -13.09 40.10
N ALA A 461 61.89 -13.49 41.37
CA ALA A 461 63.07 -14.00 42.07
C ALA A 461 63.53 -15.32 41.44
N LEU A 462 62.59 -16.23 41.16
CA LEU A 462 62.86 -17.51 40.52
C LEU A 462 63.43 -17.35 39.10
N ALA A 463 62.95 -16.38 38.33
CA ALA A 463 63.50 -16.06 37.00
C ALA A 463 64.95 -15.53 37.07
N LYS A 464 65.33 -14.85 38.17
CA LYS A 464 66.70 -14.37 38.39
C LYS A 464 67.66 -15.51 38.76
N GLU A 465 67.18 -16.48 39.52
CA GLU A 465 67.95 -17.69 39.89
C GLU A 465 68.06 -18.68 38.72
N LEU A 466 66.95 -18.93 38.02
CA LEU A 466 66.83 -19.93 36.96
C LEU A 466 66.69 -19.25 35.60
N THR A 467 67.83 -18.94 34.99
CA THR A 467 67.89 -18.29 33.67
C THR A 467 67.53 -19.22 32.50
N LYS A 468 67.44 -20.54 32.73
CA LYS A 468 67.10 -21.57 31.73
C LYS A 468 65.64 -22.02 31.88
N PRO A 469 64.99 -22.49 30.80
CA PRO A 469 63.64 -23.05 30.88
C PRO A 469 63.58 -24.23 31.85
N VAL A 470 62.61 -24.20 32.77
CA VAL A 470 62.52 -25.14 33.90
C VAL A 470 61.50 -26.24 33.60
N PRO A 471 61.83 -27.53 33.79
CA PRO A 471 60.86 -28.63 33.72
C PRO A 471 59.74 -28.47 34.74
N ILE A 472 58.49 -28.81 34.39
CA ILE A 472 57.33 -28.67 35.30
C ILE A 472 57.53 -29.43 36.61
N LYS A 473 58.12 -30.63 36.55
CA LYS A 473 58.38 -31.45 37.74
C LYS A 473 59.31 -30.73 38.74
N GLU A 474 60.38 -30.10 38.22
CA GLU A 474 61.31 -29.31 39.02
C GLU A 474 60.65 -28.05 39.59
N LEU A 475 59.77 -27.40 38.82
CA LEU A 475 58.99 -26.26 39.30
C LEU A 475 58.02 -26.67 40.43
N MET A 476 57.34 -27.80 40.30
CA MET A 476 56.42 -28.33 41.33
C MET A 476 57.15 -28.72 42.61
N ASP A 477 58.31 -29.38 42.49
CA ASP A 477 59.14 -29.74 43.63
C ASP A 477 59.59 -28.47 44.39
N ARG A 478 59.91 -27.40 43.66
CA ARG A 478 60.30 -26.11 44.27
C ARG A 478 59.13 -25.36 44.90
N LEU A 479 57.98 -25.31 44.24
CA LEU A 479 56.76 -24.71 44.81
C LEU A 479 56.32 -25.43 46.08
N GLY A 480 56.47 -26.76 46.14
CA GLY A 480 56.22 -27.56 47.33
C GLY A 480 57.22 -27.30 48.45
N ALA A 481 58.51 -27.13 48.13
CA ALA A 481 59.54 -26.79 49.11
C ALA A 481 59.32 -25.39 49.73
N ASP A 482 58.92 -24.43 48.91
CA ASP A 482 58.73 -23.03 49.32
C ASP A 482 57.29 -22.74 49.83
N ASN A 483 56.46 -23.78 50.01
CA ASN A 483 55.06 -23.71 50.48
C ASN A 483 54.17 -22.71 49.69
N VAL A 484 54.35 -22.64 48.37
CA VAL A 484 53.56 -21.74 47.50
C VAL A 484 52.22 -22.39 47.15
N PRO A 485 51.07 -21.70 47.35
CA PRO A 485 49.73 -22.29 47.18
C PRO A 485 49.27 -22.32 45.71
N LEU A 486 49.99 -23.07 44.85
CA LEU A 486 49.62 -23.28 43.45
C LEU A 486 49.39 -24.76 43.16
N ASP A 487 48.20 -25.09 42.64
CA ASP A 487 47.83 -26.47 42.28
C ASP A 487 48.51 -26.91 40.97
N GLU A 488 48.68 -28.22 40.80
CA GLU A 488 49.31 -28.82 39.62
C GLU A 488 48.62 -28.39 38.31
N ASP A 489 47.29 -28.30 38.31
CA ASP A 489 46.50 -27.86 37.15
C ASP A 489 46.84 -26.42 36.74
N LEU A 490 47.04 -25.53 37.72
CA LEU A 490 47.36 -24.12 37.46
C LEU A 490 48.80 -23.95 36.97
N VAL A 491 49.73 -24.75 37.49
CA VAL A 491 51.12 -24.78 36.99
C VAL A 491 51.19 -25.33 35.57
N ASN A 492 50.36 -26.33 35.26
CA ASN A 492 50.17 -26.80 33.90
C ASN A 492 49.59 -25.70 32.98
N GLU A 493 48.57 -24.94 33.41
CA GLU A 493 48.05 -23.77 32.68
C GLU A 493 49.12 -22.68 32.46
N LEU A 494 49.97 -22.41 33.45
CA LEU A 494 51.11 -21.49 33.34
C LEU A 494 52.12 -21.97 32.28
N SER A 495 52.37 -23.28 32.19
CA SER A 495 53.24 -23.86 31.16
C SER A 495 52.68 -23.72 29.74
N TRP A 496 51.35 -23.73 29.57
CA TRP A 496 50.69 -23.49 28.28
C TRP A 496 50.76 -22.03 27.87
N THR A 497 50.67 -21.11 28.82
CA THR A 497 50.65 -19.65 28.57
C THR A 497 52.06 -19.06 28.37
N PHE A 498 53.08 -19.67 28.98
CA PHE A 498 54.50 -19.28 28.89
C PHE A 498 55.40 -20.48 28.47
N PRO A 499 55.28 -20.97 27.22
CA PRO A 499 55.96 -22.19 26.80
C PRO A 499 57.48 -22.05 26.70
N GLY A 500 58.20 -23.04 27.21
CA GLY A 500 59.62 -23.28 26.92
C GLY A 500 59.84 -24.35 25.85
N PRO A 501 61.10 -24.68 25.48
CA PRO A 501 61.43 -25.77 24.58
C PRO A 501 60.95 -27.11 25.17
N SER A 502 60.00 -27.76 24.49
CA SER A 502 59.40 -29.02 24.95
C SER A 502 59.96 -30.22 24.20
N THR A 503 60.20 -31.32 24.90
CA THR A 503 60.44 -32.66 24.31
C THR A 503 59.21 -33.54 24.55
N PRO A 504 59.02 -34.66 23.82
CA PRO A 504 57.87 -35.55 24.05
C PRO A 504 57.83 -36.21 25.45
N LYS A 505 58.91 -36.11 26.24
CA LYS A 505 59.01 -36.66 27.60
C LYS A 505 58.99 -35.60 28.70
N SER A 506 59.25 -34.33 28.40
CA SER A 506 59.28 -33.26 29.39
C SER A 506 58.86 -31.93 28.80
N ARG A 507 57.99 -31.25 29.54
CA ARG A 507 57.54 -29.90 29.25
C ARG A 507 58.26 -28.91 30.14
N THR A 508 58.68 -27.79 29.56
CA THR A 508 59.37 -26.72 30.26
C THR A 508 58.59 -25.41 30.20
N ILE A 509 58.78 -24.57 31.22
CA ILE A 509 58.23 -23.22 31.30
C ILE A 509 59.34 -22.20 31.11
N ASN A 510 59.05 -21.09 30.42
CA ASN A 510 60.00 -20.00 30.27
C ASN A 510 59.73 -18.90 31.29
N LEU A 511 60.48 -18.93 32.40
CA LEU A 511 60.34 -17.97 33.50
C LEU A 511 60.76 -16.55 33.13
N ASN A 512 61.68 -16.37 32.17
CA ASN A 512 62.08 -15.03 31.71
C ASN A 512 60.95 -14.32 30.98
N LEU A 513 60.24 -15.04 30.09
CA LEU A 513 59.04 -14.50 29.40
C LEU A 513 57.91 -14.19 30.39
N MET A 514 57.77 -15.03 31.42
CA MET A 514 56.81 -14.79 32.49
C MET A 514 57.16 -13.54 33.30
N ALA A 515 58.43 -13.37 33.69
CA ALA A 515 58.91 -12.21 34.45
C ALA A 515 58.76 -10.90 33.66
N GLU A 516 59.07 -10.89 32.36
CA GLU A 516 58.86 -9.72 31.49
C GLU A 516 57.38 -9.33 31.43
N TYR A 517 56.48 -10.33 31.29
CA TYR A 517 55.05 -10.08 31.27
C TYR A 517 54.50 -9.63 32.64
N ILE A 518 55.03 -10.18 33.75
CA ILE A 518 54.71 -9.75 35.11
C ILE A 518 55.08 -8.28 35.32
N LEU A 519 56.27 -7.84 34.88
CA LEU A 519 56.69 -6.44 34.95
C LEU A 519 55.78 -5.51 34.13
N ARG A 520 55.27 -5.98 32.99
CA ARG A 520 54.29 -5.24 32.19
C ARG A 520 52.90 -5.16 32.86
N LEU A 521 52.50 -6.20 33.59
CA LEU A 521 51.20 -6.28 34.25
C LEU A 521 51.18 -5.56 35.61
N TRP A 522 52.28 -5.60 36.36
CA TRP A 522 52.46 -4.99 37.68
C TRP A 522 53.82 -4.25 37.77
N PRO A 523 53.93 -3.03 37.22
CA PRO A 523 55.18 -2.26 37.20
C PRO A 523 55.73 -1.90 38.59
N GLU A 524 54.86 -1.87 39.59
CA GLU A 524 55.13 -1.49 40.98
C GLU A 524 55.95 -2.56 41.73
N LYS A 525 55.87 -3.82 41.29
CA LYS A 525 56.52 -4.95 41.96
C LYS A 525 57.95 -5.08 41.42
N LYS A 526 58.92 -4.57 42.19
CA LYS A 526 60.36 -4.73 41.90
C LYS A 526 61.00 -5.50 43.06
N LEU A 527 61.92 -6.41 42.72
CA LEU A 527 62.69 -7.15 43.72
C LEU A 527 63.47 -6.17 44.61
N LEU A 528 63.44 -6.40 45.93
CA LEU A 528 64.28 -5.68 46.88
C LEU A 528 65.78 -5.91 46.57
N PRO A 529 66.65 -4.90 46.73
CA PRO A 529 68.09 -5.06 46.50
C PRO A 529 68.67 -6.11 47.47
N THR A 530 69.51 -7.01 46.95
CA THR A 530 70.16 -8.06 47.75
C THR A 530 71.02 -7.42 48.85
N PRO A 531 70.93 -7.85 50.13
CA PRO A 531 71.85 -7.37 51.17
C PRO A 531 73.30 -7.77 50.84
N GLU A 532 74.27 -6.91 51.20
CA GLU A 532 75.69 -7.18 50.99
C GLU A 532 76.13 -8.46 51.74
N PRO A 533 77.01 -9.28 51.14
CA PRO A 533 77.46 -10.52 51.77
C PRO A 533 78.18 -10.25 53.10
N GLU A 534 77.84 -11.00 54.14
CA GLU A 534 78.55 -10.94 55.43
C GLU A 534 80.04 -11.30 55.23
N PRO A 535 80.97 -10.53 55.83
CA PRO A 535 82.40 -10.77 55.66
C PRO A 535 82.81 -12.13 56.22
N GLU A 536 83.61 -12.88 55.46
CA GLU A 536 84.17 -14.17 55.86
C GLU A 536 84.89 -14.06 57.22
N THR A 537 84.42 -14.82 58.21
CA THR A 537 85.12 -14.98 59.48
C THR A 537 86.45 -15.68 59.25
N VAL A 538 87.54 -14.92 59.25
CA VAL A 538 88.91 -15.44 59.33
C VAL A 538 89.05 -16.17 60.67
N ILE A 539 89.25 -17.49 60.60
CA ILE A 539 89.67 -18.29 61.76
C ILE A 539 91.14 -17.96 62.00
N ASP A 540 91.40 -17.23 63.08
CA ASP A 540 92.73 -16.80 63.50
C ASP A 540 93.41 -17.96 64.25
N GLU A 541 94.25 -18.73 63.55
CA GLU A 541 95.18 -19.70 64.14
C GLU A 541 96.32 -18.98 64.87
N ALA A 542 96.02 -18.39 66.04
CA ALA A 542 97.03 -17.90 66.96
C ALA A 542 96.52 -17.77 68.40
N LYS A 543 96.30 -18.90 69.09
CA LYS A 543 96.61 -19.11 70.52
C LYS A 543 96.26 -20.53 71.00
N ARG A 544 97.32 -21.34 71.09
CA ARG A 544 97.54 -22.57 71.91
C ARG A 544 96.68 -23.80 71.69
#